data_AF-A0A8T1VQR9-F1
#
_entry.id   AF-A0A8T1VQR9-F1
#
_cell.length_a   1.000
_cell.length_b   1.000
_cell.length_c   1.000
_cell.angle_alpha   90.00
_cell.angle_beta   90.00
_cell.angle_gamma   90.00
#
_symmetry.space_group_name_H-M   'P 1'
#
loop_
_entity.id
_entity.type
_entity.pdbx_description
1 polymer ?
#
loop_
_entity_poly.entity_id
_entity_poly.type
_entity_poly.pdbx_seq_one_letter_code
_entity_poly.pdbx_strand_id
1 'polypeptide(L)'
;MLSVVQHNALLVTLLAVIAAFILSVPAESFAGTVIYSGGECSGTPLVVSVDGSIDCEAVECVFFMADGETYSSATTCESTDRQTYVAEAFIGANYVMIEKFTTKCKLFMGTMAFLATGECQVYDEQGDNYVVAEVNEDGSASLGIYNDSSCSGSPFLGYEPDSETVSSHSCYKNDSVIYARLSATNTSVSTRSSSQTARSTRASSNSGGSLVGAGSNDSDRGIVGIRDSSSTSDEGGSQAGENATVSITPPESSGGINTGAIVGTLVAYVILCMAACILCMDRMERFVRRLGLRR
;
A
#
# COMPACT_ATOMS: atom_id res chain seq x y z
N MET A 1 55.84 -36.09 -13.03
CA MET A 1 55.59 -34.90 -12.18
C MET A 1 55.02 -33.71 -12.96
N LEU A 2 55.41 -33.43 -14.21
CA LEU A 2 54.85 -32.31 -14.98
C LEU A 2 53.34 -32.41 -15.31
N SER A 3 52.78 -33.60 -15.59
CA SER A 3 51.37 -33.72 -15.99
C SER A 3 50.36 -33.54 -14.84
N VAL A 4 50.78 -33.76 -13.59
CA VAL A 4 49.96 -33.58 -12.38
C VAL A 4 49.80 -32.10 -12.05
N VAL A 5 50.86 -31.31 -12.25
CA VAL A 5 50.84 -29.85 -12.02
C VAL A 5 49.88 -29.15 -12.99
N GLN A 6 49.81 -29.63 -14.24
CA GLN A 6 48.94 -29.05 -15.26
C GLN A 6 47.45 -29.32 -15.06
N HIS A 7 47.10 -30.49 -14.49
CA HIS A 7 45.70 -30.80 -14.14
C HIS A 7 45.21 -29.98 -12.95
N ASN A 8 46.05 -29.76 -11.94
CA ASN A 8 45.69 -28.94 -10.78
C ASN A 8 45.54 -27.46 -11.13
N ALA A 9 46.39 -26.92 -12.01
CA ALA A 9 46.25 -25.55 -12.49
C ALA A 9 44.93 -25.34 -13.25
N LEU A 10 44.53 -26.31 -14.08
CA LEU A 10 43.31 -26.25 -14.89
C LEU A 10 42.04 -26.35 -14.02
N LEU A 11 42.07 -27.20 -12.98
CA LEU A 11 40.98 -27.33 -12.01
C LEU A 11 40.79 -26.05 -11.17
N VAL A 12 41.90 -25.43 -10.75
CA VAL A 12 41.87 -24.15 -10.00
C VAL A 12 41.35 -23.01 -10.87
N THR A 13 41.75 -22.94 -12.14
CA THR A 13 41.20 -21.93 -13.07
C THR A 13 39.72 -22.17 -13.37
N LEU A 14 39.27 -23.42 -13.48
CA LEU A 14 37.86 -23.75 -13.71
C LEU A 14 37.00 -23.35 -12.48
N LEU A 15 37.47 -23.64 -11.26
CA LEU A 15 36.80 -23.24 -10.02
C LEU A 15 36.76 -21.73 -9.83
N ALA A 16 37.84 -21.01 -10.20
CA ALA A 16 37.87 -19.54 -10.16
C ALA A 16 36.91 -18.90 -11.16
N VAL A 17 36.75 -19.50 -12.35
CA VAL A 17 35.77 -19.06 -13.35
C VAL A 17 34.34 -19.33 -12.85
N ILE A 18 34.07 -20.49 -12.24
CA ILE A 18 32.74 -20.79 -11.65
C ILE A 18 32.40 -19.85 -10.49
N ALA A 19 33.38 -19.48 -9.65
CA ALA A 19 33.19 -18.51 -8.58
C ALA A 19 32.98 -17.06 -9.07
N ALA A 20 33.52 -16.72 -10.25
CA ALA A 20 33.25 -15.43 -10.92
C ALA A 20 31.89 -15.40 -11.64
N PHE A 21 31.30 -16.57 -11.91
CA PHE A 21 29.93 -16.76 -12.40
C PHE A 21 28.98 -17.20 -11.29
N ILE A 22 29.09 -16.62 -10.08
CA ILE A 22 27.89 -16.48 -9.26
C ILE A 22 26.95 -15.65 -10.14
N LEU A 23 25.92 -16.29 -10.71
CA LEU A 23 24.81 -15.56 -11.29
C LEU A 23 24.33 -14.64 -10.17
N SER A 24 24.68 -13.36 -10.25
CA SER A 24 23.88 -12.32 -9.63
C SER A 24 22.55 -12.44 -10.36
N VAL A 25 21.66 -13.26 -9.83
CA VAL A 25 20.25 -13.22 -10.22
C VAL A 25 19.89 -11.75 -10.05
N PRO A 26 19.56 -11.02 -11.13
CA PRO A 26 19.10 -9.65 -10.96
C PRO A 26 17.96 -9.73 -9.95
N ALA A 27 18.04 -8.94 -8.88
CA ALA A 27 16.93 -8.87 -7.94
C ALA A 27 15.68 -8.58 -8.77
N GLU A 28 14.68 -9.46 -8.70
CA GLU A 28 13.47 -9.32 -9.48
C GLU A 28 12.84 -7.99 -9.08
N SER A 29 12.84 -7.02 -10.00
CA SER A 29 12.22 -5.72 -9.75
C SER A 29 10.72 -5.89 -9.61
N PHE A 30 10.12 -5.06 -8.77
CA PHE A 30 8.68 -5.01 -8.59
C PHE A 30 8.17 -3.57 -8.59
N ALA A 31 6.89 -3.43 -8.91
CA ALA A 31 6.14 -2.21 -8.70
C ALA A 31 5.45 -2.29 -7.34
N GLY A 32 5.77 -1.36 -6.44
CA GLY A 32 5.16 -1.23 -5.13
C GLY A 32 4.23 -0.03 -5.11
N THR A 33 2.92 -0.22 -4.99
CA THR A 33 1.95 0.87 -4.85
C THR A 33 1.52 1.00 -3.40
N VAL A 34 1.52 2.22 -2.87
CA VAL A 34 1.10 2.51 -1.50
C VAL A 34 -0.06 3.48 -1.52
N ILE A 35 -1.13 3.17 -0.78
CA ILE A 35 -2.33 3.99 -0.66
C ILE A 35 -2.37 4.64 0.72
N TYR A 36 -2.69 5.94 0.74
CA TYR A 36 -2.81 6.77 1.92
C TYR A 36 -4.19 7.43 1.97
N SER A 37 -4.63 7.82 3.16
CA SER A 37 -5.76 8.74 3.31
C SER A 37 -5.34 10.17 2.93
N GLY A 38 -6.26 10.95 2.35
CA GLY A 38 -5.99 12.31 1.89
C GLY A 38 -5.22 12.37 0.57
N GLY A 39 -4.81 13.58 0.17
CA GLY A 39 -4.26 13.84 -1.18
C GLY A 39 -2.73 13.91 -1.29
N GLU A 40 -1.98 13.59 -0.24
CA GLU A 40 -0.56 13.98 -0.10
C GLU A 40 0.42 12.80 -0.03
N CYS A 41 0.00 11.56 -0.34
CA CYS A 41 0.80 10.33 -0.27
C CYS A 41 1.72 10.24 0.96
N SER A 42 1.18 10.58 2.12
CA SER A 42 1.94 10.71 3.35
C SER A 42 1.12 10.26 4.56
N GLY A 43 1.82 10.01 5.67
CA GLY A 43 1.25 9.43 6.87
C GLY A 43 1.36 7.91 6.89
N THR A 44 0.51 7.26 7.68
CA THR A 44 0.48 5.80 7.78
C THR A 44 -0.23 5.24 6.54
N PRO A 45 0.40 4.31 5.78
CA PRO A 45 -0.28 3.63 4.68
C PRO A 45 -1.54 2.91 5.14
N LEU A 46 -2.53 2.82 4.26
CA LEU A 46 -3.72 1.97 4.42
C LEU A 46 -3.50 0.63 3.73
N VAL A 47 -2.93 0.68 2.51
CA VAL A 47 -2.70 -0.48 1.65
C VAL A 47 -1.32 -0.39 1.02
N VAL A 48 -0.64 -1.52 0.90
CA VAL A 48 0.56 -1.69 0.08
C VAL A 48 0.33 -2.87 -0.85
N SER A 49 0.43 -2.66 -2.17
CA SER A 49 0.44 -3.73 -3.16
C SER A 49 1.83 -3.90 -3.75
N VAL A 50 2.21 -5.14 -4.04
CA VAL A 50 3.46 -5.46 -4.74
C VAL A 50 3.18 -6.42 -5.87
N ASP A 51 3.52 -5.99 -7.08
CA ASP A 51 3.40 -6.78 -8.30
C ASP A 51 4.77 -6.93 -8.96
N GLY A 52 5.15 -8.17 -9.29
CA GLY A 52 6.39 -8.43 -10.01
C GLY A 52 6.36 -7.75 -11.39
N SER A 53 7.37 -6.94 -11.70
CA SER A 53 7.42 -6.18 -12.94
C SER A 53 8.82 -6.08 -13.52
N ILE A 54 8.98 -6.55 -14.75
CA ILE A 54 10.19 -6.36 -15.56
C ILE A 54 10.28 -4.96 -16.17
N ASP A 55 9.13 -4.29 -16.31
CA ASP A 55 8.96 -2.98 -16.93
C ASP A 55 8.26 -2.05 -15.94
N CYS A 56 8.86 -1.88 -14.76
CA CYS A 56 8.28 -1.04 -13.72
C CYS A 56 8.37 0.45 -14.12
N GLU A 57 7.23 1.15 -14.04
CA GLU A 57 7.15 2.60 -14.17
C GLU A 57 6.70 3.20 -12.85
N ALA A 58 7.51 4.11 -12.31
CA ALA A 58 7.16 4.84 -11.10
C ALA A 58 6.06 5.86 -11.43
N VAL A 59 5.11 5.99 -10.52
CA VAL A 59 4.00 6.95 -10.63
C VAL A 59 4.10 7.88 -9.42
N GLU A 60 4.22 9.18 -9.70
CA GLU A 60 4.17 10.20 -8.65
C GLU A 60 2.83 10.19 -7.93
N CYS A 61 2.74 10.91 -6.82
CA CYS A 61 1.52 10.96 -6.03
C CYS A 61 0.31 11.40 -6.85
N VAL A 62 -0.69 10.53 -6.94
CA VAL A 62 -1.99 10.80 -7.56
C VAL A 62 -3.10 10.63 -6.53
N PHE A 63 -4.17 11.41 -6.66
CA PHE A 63 -5.33 11.27 -5.79
C PHE A 63 -6.50 10.60 -6.51
N PHE A 64 -7.35 9.93 -5.75
CA PHE A 64 -8.60 9.34 -6.21
C PHE A 64 -9.67 9.49 -5.12
N MET A 65 -10.93 9.24 -5.49
CA MET A 65 -12.05 9.30 -4.57
C MET A 65 -12.77 7.95 -4.50
N ALA A 66 -13.11 7.50 -3.30
CA ALA A 66 -13.94 6.32 -3.07
C ALA A 66 -14.94 6.63 -1.95
N ASP A 67 -16.23 6.40 -2.22
CA ASP A 67 -17.36 6.72 -1.31
C ASP A 67 -17.33 8.13 -0.70
N GLY A 68 -16.91 9.12 -1.50
CA GLY A 68 -16.87 10.52 -1.09
C GLY A 68 -15.63 10.92 -0.27
N GLU A 69 -14.79 9.95 0.09
CA GLU A 69 -13.51 10.18 0.76
C GLU A 69 -12.38 10.34 -0.26
N THR A 70 -11.37 11.15 0.09
CA THR A 70 -10.19 11.37 -0.75
C THR A 70 -9.04 10.50 -0.29
N TYR A 71 -8.41 9.82 -1.25
CA TYR A 71 -7.22 9.00 -1.06
C TYR A 71 -6.14 9.42 -2.04
N SER A 72 -4.93 8.94 -1.78
CA SER A 72 -3.80 9.12 -2.69
C SER A 72 -2.94 7.89 -2.75
N SER A 73 -2.26 7.71 -3.87
CA SER A 73 -1.37 6.60 -4.12
C SER A 73 -0.12 7.04 -4.85
N ALA A 74 0.96 6.31 -4.60
CA ALA A 74 2.22 6.45 -5.33
C ALA A 74 2.79 5.07 -5.61
N THR A 75 3.41 4.92 -6.77
CA THR A 75 4.06 3.66 -7.19
C THR A 75 5.55 3.88 -7.30
N THR A 76 6.33 3.01 -6.65
CA THR A 76 7.78 2.99 -6.73
C THR A 76 8.28 1.70 -7.38
N CYS A 77 9.45 1.78 -7.99
CA CYS A 77 10.11 0.64 -8.62
C CYS A 77 11.28 0.21 -7.77
N GLU A 78 11.15 -0.97 -7.17
CA GLU A 78 12.06 -1.43 -6.15
C GLU A 78 12.67 -2.77 -6.52
N SER A 79 13.85 -3.03 -5.95
CA SER A 79 14.59 -4.28 -6.13
C SER A 79 14.99 -4.93 -4.80
N THR A 80 14.39 -4.46 -3.71
CA THR A 80 14.56 -5.03 -2.37
C THR A 80 13.70 -6.30 -2.22
N ASP A 81 13.75 -6.91 -1.04
CA ASP A 81 12.82 -7.96 -0.66
C ASP A 81 11.41 -7.39 -0.39
N ARG A 82 10.36 -7.99 -0.94
CA ARG A 82 8.99 -7.47 -0.85
C ARG A 82 8.44 -7.44 0.58
N GLN A 83 8.78 -8.43 1.42
CA GLN A 83 8.40 -8.42 2.83
C GLN A 83 9.07 -7.24 3.55
N THR A 84 10.33 -6.97 3.21
CA THR A 84 11.09 -5.83 3.74
C THR A 84 10.46 -4.50 3.31
N TYR A 85 10.13 -4.33 2.03
CA TYR A 85 9.44 -3.15 1.52
C TYR A 85 8.10 -2.88 2.24
N VAL A 86 7.27 -3.91 2.39
CA VAL A 86 5.99 -3.81 3.13
C VAL A 86 6.23 -3.45 4.60
N ALA A 87 7.21 -4.08 5.24
CA ALA A 87 7.54 -3.83 6.63
C ALA A 87 8.03 -2.40 6.88
N GLU A 88 8.77 -1.82 5.93
CA GLU A 88 9.24 -0.43 5.99
C GLU A 88 8.09 0.56 5.76
N ALA A 89 7.17 0.26 4.81
CA ALA A 89 5.99 1.09 4.57
C ALA A 89 5.11 1.21 5.83
N PHE A 90 4.90 0.09 6.55
CA PHE A 90 4.10 0.04 7.78
C PHE A 90 4.94 0.23 9.07
N ILE A 91 6.05 0.97 9.01
CA ILE A 91 6.90 1.16 10.19
C ILE A 91 6.10 1.70 11.39
N GLY A 92 6.18 0.99 12.51
CA GLY A 92 5.47 1.36 13.74
C GLY A 92 3.97 1.03 13.75
N ALA A 93 3.41 0.46 12.69
CA ALA A 93 2.01 0.08 12.57
C ALA A 93 1.80 -1.45 12.58
N ASN A 94 0.59 -1.87 12.92
CA ASN A 94 0.16 -3.25 12.76
C ASN A 94 -0.28 -3.46 11.31
N TYR A 95 0.03 -4.62 10.73
CA TYR A 95 -0.47 -4.96 9.39
C TYR A 95 -0.67 -6.46 9.20
N VAL A 96 -1.55 -6.79 8.25
CA VAL A 96 -1.71 -8.15 7.71
C VAL A 96 -1.29 -8.11 6.25
N MET A 97 -0.35 -8.97 5.87
CA MET A 97 0.17 -9.12 4.51
C MET A 97 -0.19 -10.50 3.97
N ILE A 98 -0.72 -10.53 2.75
CA ILE A 98 -1.11 -11.72 2.02
C ILE A 98 -0.26 -11.78 0.76
N GLU A 99 0.66 -12.73 0.70
CA GLU A 99 1.27 -13.13 -0.56
C GLU A 99 0.37 -14.13 -1.27
N LYS A 100 0.02 -13.83 -2.51
CA LYS A 100 -0.73 -14.72 -3.37
C LYS A 100 0.18 -15.53 -4.26
N PHE A 101 -0.16 -16.80 -4.41
CA PHE A 101 0.53 -17.75 -5.25
C PHE A 101 -0.46 -18.50 -6.12
N THR A 102 0.05 -19.14 -7.17
CA THR A 102 -0.70 -20.23 -7.82
C THR A 102 -0.94 -21.37 -6.83
N THR A 103 -1.79 -22.32 -7.21
CA THR A 103 -2.10 -23.50 -6.38
C THR A 103 -0.88 -24.17 -5.74
N LYS A 104 -1.04 -24.55 -4.48
CA LYS A 104 -0.06 -25.15 -3.57
C LYS A 104 1.16 -24.27 -3.27
N CYS A 105 0.96 -22.95 -3.24
CA CYS A 105 1.98 -21.94 -2.94
C CYS A 105 3.27 -22.13 -3.74
N LYS A 106 3.15 -22.25 -5.07
CA LYS A 106 4.28 -22.59 -5.95
C LYS A 106 4.87 -21.41 -6.71
N LEU A 107 4.03 -20.61 -7.35
CA LEU A 107 4.48 -19.48 -8.16
C LEU A 107 3.85 -18.22 -7.59
N PHE A 108 4.69 -17.27 -7.19
CA PHE A 108 4.26 -15.97 -6.68
C PHE A 108 3.44 -15.23 -7.74
N MET A 109 2.34 -14.61 -7.31
CA MET A 109 1.43 -13.87 -8.17
C MET A 109 1.35 -12.39 -7.82
N GLY A 110 1.56 -12.03 -6.56
CA GLY A 110 1.47 -10.66 -6.06
C GLY A 110 1.31 -10.64 -4.55
N THR A 111 1.35 -9.46 -3.97
CA THR A 111 1.16 -9.24 -2.54
C THR A 111 0.23 -8.07 -2.31
N MET A 112 -0.63 -8.21 -1.31
CA MET A 112 -1.37 -7.10 -0.73
C MET A 112 -1.11 -7.08 0.78
N ALA A 113 -0.90 -5.90 1.34
CA ALA A 113 -0.77 -5.71 2.77
C ALA A 113 -1.66 -4.55 3.22
N PHE A 114 -2.28 -4.73 4.38
CA PHE A 114 -3.34 -3.87 4.88
C PHE A 114 -3.06 -3.44 6.31
N LEU A 115 -3.29 -2.16 6.59
CA LEU A 115 -3.20 -1.62 7.93
C LEU A 115 -4.19 -2.33 8.86
N ALA A 116 -3.70 -2.92 9.94
CA ALA A 116 -4.49 -3.76 10.83
C ALA A 116 -4.99 -2.99 12.06
N THR A 117 -5.96 -2.10 11.85
CA THR A 117 -6.62 -1.31 12.90
C THR A 117 -7.94 -1.92 13.39
N GLY A 118 -8.49 -2.90 12.65
CA GLY A 118 -9.87 -3.37 12.85
C GLY A 118 -10.93 -2.43 12.24
N GLU A 119 -10.52 -1.32 11.63
CA GLU A 119 -11.43 -0.36 10.97
C GLU A 119 -11.61 -0.68 9.48
N CYS A 120 -12.76 -0.30 8.93
CA CYS A 120 -13.07 -0.44 7.50
C CYS A 120 -12.25 0.56 6.67
N GLN A 121 -11.51 0.05 5.70
CA GLN A 121 -10.59 0.84 4.87
C GLN A 121 -10.76 0.48 3.40
N VAL A 122 -10.30 1.36 2.50
CA VAL A 122 -10.28 1.06 1.07
C VAL A 122 -9.38 -0.15 0.78
N TYR A 123 -9.81 -1.03 -0.13
CA TYR A 123 -9.04 -2.23 -0.49
C TYR A 123 -7.98 -1.96 -1.57
N ASP A 124 -8.27 -1.11 -2.55
CA ASP A 124 -7.39 -0.76 -3.67
C ASP A 124 -7.80 0.60 -4.29
N GLU A 125 -7.11 1.01 -5.36
CA GLU A 125 -7.38 2.27 -6.07
C GLU A 125 -8.70 2.27 -6.87
N GLN A 126 -9.35 1.11 -7.06
CA GLN A 126 -10.64 1.05 -7.76
C GLN A 126 -11.75 1.59 -6.88
N GLY A 127 -11.63 1.46 -5.55
CA GLY A 127 -12.63 1.96 -4.61
C GLY A 127 -13.95 1.18 -4.62
N ASP A 128 -13.98 0.01 -5.26
CA ASP A 128 -15.17 -0.86 -5.31
C ASP A 128 -15.27 -1.79 -4.10
N ASN A 129 -14.16 -2.00 -3.38
CA ASN A 129 -14.07 -2.93 -2.27
C ASN A 129 -13.41 -2.28 -1.05
N TYR A 130 -13.73 -2.84 0.10
CA TYR A 130 -13.25 -2.40 1.40
C TYR A 130 -12.73 -3.58 2.21
N VAL A 131 -11.87 -3.30 3.18
CA VAL A 131 -11.15 -4.31 3.94
C VAL A 131 -11.15 -3.97 5.43
N VAL A 132 -11.33 -4.99 6.24
CA VAL A 132 -11.05 -4.97 7.68
C VAL A 132 -9.93 -5.95 7.93
N ALA A 133 -8.83 -5.49 8.52
CA ALA A 133 -7.69 -6.33 8.89
C ALA A 133 -7.39 -6.16 10.39
N GLU A 134 -7.06 -7.27 11.05
CA GLU A 134 -6.74 -7.28 12.48
C GLU A 134 -5.62 -8.28 12.77
N VAL A 135 -4.76 -7.93 13.72
CA VAL A 135 -3.74 -8.83 14.29
C VAL A 135 -4.12 -9.07 15.75
N ASN A 136 -4.37 -10.32 16.09
CA ASN A 136 -4.77 -10.72 17.44
C ASN A 136 -3.55 -10.80 18.37
N GLU A 137 -3.79 -10.69 19.68
CA GLU A 137 -2.73 -10.77 20.70
C GLU A 137 -1.99 -12.12 20.71
N ASP A 138 -2.63 -13.20 20.26
CA ASP A 138 -2.03 -14.53 20.17
C ASP A 138 -1.16 -14.72 18.91
N GLY A 139 -1.06 -13.70 18.06
CA GLY A 139 -0.32 -13.72 16.80
C GLY A 139 -1.09 -14.30 15.62
N SER A 140 -2.37 -14.68 15.81
CA SER A 140 -3.27 -14.94 14.69
C SER A 140 -3.70 -13.64 14.01
N ALA A 141 -4.36 -13.74 12.85
CA ALA A 141 -4.85 -12.57 12.13
C ALA A 141 -6.23 -12.83 11.53
N SER A 142 -6.95 -11.76 11.24
CA SER A 142 -8.18 -11.79 10.46
C SER A 142 -8.11 -10.75 9.34
N LEU A 143 -8.73 -11.07 8.21
CA LEU A 143 -8.93 -10.14 7.11
C LEU A 143 -10.25 -10.46 6.41
N GLY A 144 -11.14 -9.47 6.30
CA GLY A 144 -12.39 -9.57 5.54
C GLY A 144 -12.44 -8.54 4.44
N ILE A 145 -12.86 -8.95 3.24
CA ILE A 145 -13.10 -8.05 2.09
C ILE A 145 -14.60 -7.92 1.86
N TYR A 146 -15.05 -6.68 1.72
CA TYR A 146 -16.44 -6.25 1.65
C TYR A 146 -16.67 -5.44 0.39
N ASN A 147 -17.91 -5.40 -0.08
CA ASN A 147 -18.35 -4.67 -1.26
C ASN A 147 -19.03 -3.33 -0.92
N ASP A 148 -18.86 -2.85 0.31
CA ASP A 148 -19.42 -1.61 0.83
C ASP A 148 -18.48 -0.95 1.85
N SER A 149 -18.46 0.39 1.88
CA SER A 149 -17.63 1.20 2.79
C SER A 149 -17.99 1.11 4.26
N SER A 150 -19.11 0.50 4.61
CA SER A 150 -19.44 0.25 6.01
C SER A 150 -18.87 -1.07 6.54
N CYS A 151 -18.29 -1.90 5.66
CA CYS A 151 -17.85 -3.26 5.94
C CYS A 151 -18.90 -4.05 6.74
N SER A 152 -20.17 -3.88 6.39
CA SER A 152 -21.28 -4.45 7.15
C SER A 152 -21.63 -5.86 6.68
N GLY A 153 -22.07 -6.72 7.61
CA GLY A 153 -22.45 -8.09 7.28
C GLY A 153 -21.26 -9.03 7.09
N SER A 154 -21.43 -10.03 6.21
CA SER A 154 -20.40 -11.06 5.98
C SER A 154 -19.48 -10.65 4.83
N PRO A 155 -18.14 -10.77 5.00
CA PRO A 155 -17.22 -10.52 3.90
C PRO A 155 -17.43 -11.55 2.79
N PHE A 156 -17.29 -11.13 1.53
CA PHE A 156 -17.39 -12.04 0.39
C PHE A 156 -16.12 -12.91 0.26
N LEU A 157 -14.98 -12.42 0.78
CA LEU A 157 -13.74 -13.15 0.91
C LEU A 157 -13.09 -12.87 2.26
N GLY A 158 -12.72 -13.92 2.99
CA GLY A 158 -12.13 -13.80 4.32
C GLY A 158 -10.91 -14.71 4.52
N TYR A 159 -9.99 -14.25 5.37
CA TYR A 159 -8.81 -14.97 5.84
C TYR A 159 -8.80 -14.94 7.37
N GLU A 160 -8.62 -16.10 7.97
CA GLU A 160 -8.52 -16.27 9.43
C GLU A 160 -7.43 -17.32 9.69
N PRO A 161 -6.14 -17.02 9.43
CA PRO A 161 -5.05 -17.91 9.81
C PRO A 161 -4.86 -17.92 11.33
N ASP A 162 -4.66 -19.11 11.88
CA ASP A 162 -4.21 -19.26 13.27
C ASP A 162 -2.75 -18.81 13.43
N SER A 163 -2.33 -18.65 14.68
CA SER A 163 -0.97 -18.18 15.02
C SER A 163 0.12 -19.13 14.54
N GLU A 164 -0.15 -20.44 14.47
CA GLU A 164 0.77 -21.42 13.90
C GLU A 164 0.96 -21.20 12.40
N THR A 165 -0.11 -20.96 11.66
CA THR A 165 -0.08 -20.68 10.22
C THR A 165 0.72 -19.40 9.94
N VAL A 166 0.46 -18.33 10.69
CA VAL A 166 1.17 -17.05 10.55
C VAL A 166 2.65 -17.20 10.87
N SER A 167 3.00 -17.82 12.01
CA SER A 167 4.39 -17.93 12.47
C SER A 167 5.25 -18.90 11.65
N SER A 168 4.63 -19.95 11.10
CA SER A 168 5.31 -20.92 10.23
C SER A 168 5.35 -20.50 8.76
N HIS A 169 4.64 -19.44 8.39
CA HIS A 169 4.41 -19.03 6.99
C HIS A 169 3.94 -20.19 6.12
N SER A 170 3.07 -21.04 6.68
CA SER A 170 2.55 -22.20 5.96
C SER A 170 1.52 -21.79 4.91
N CYS A 171 1.37 -22.63 3.88
CA CYS A 171 0.47 -22.37 2.76
C CYS A 171 -0.99 -22.42 3.23
N TYR A 172 -1.60 -21.26 3.37
CA TYR A 172 -2.99 -21.08 3.75
C TYR A 172 -3.92 -21.20 2.53
N LYS A 173 -5.01 -21.95 2.69
CA LYS A 173 -6.03 -22.20 1.63
C LYS A 173 -5.47 -22.66 0.27
N ASN A 174 -4.27 -23.25 0.26
CA ASN A 174 -3.53 -23.71 -0.92
C ASN A 174 -3.06 -22.62 -1.91
N ASP A 175 -3.19 -21.33 -1.61
CA ASP A 175 -2.86 -20.27 -2.57
C ASP A 175 -2.25 -19.02 -1.93
N SER A 176 -2.11 -19.00 -0.60
CA SER A 176 -1.74 -17.81 0.14
C SER A 176 -0.68 -18.12 1.19
N VAL A 177 0.23 -17.19 1.43
CA VAL A 177 1.05 -17.16 2.64
C VAL A 177 0.74 -15.87 3.37
N ILE A 178 0.44 -15.96 4.67
CA ILE A 178 -0.01 -14.81 5.46
C ILE A 178 1.07 -14.45 6.48
N TYR A 179 1.35 -13.16 6.53
CA TYR A 179 2.23 -12.53 7.50
C TYR A 179 1.40 -11.55 8.30
N ALA A 180 1.62 -11.49 9.62
CA ALA A 180 0.99 -10.51 10.48
C ALA A 180 2.05 -9.90 11.38
N ARG A 181 1.97 -8.58 11.58
CA ARG A 181 2.89 -7.87 12.46
C ARG A 181 2.12 -7.06 13.48
N LEU A 182 2.45 -7.28 14.74
CA LEU A 182 2.03 -6.44 15.85
C LEU A 182 3.17 -5.48 16.21
N SER A 183 2.90 -4.19 16.18
CA SER A 183 3.82 -3.13 16.60
C SER A 183 3.76 -2.96 18.12
N ALA A 184 4.92 -3.00 18.77
CA ALA A 184 5.06 -2.88 20.22
C ALA A 184 4.62 -1.51 20.77
N THR A 185 4.43 -0.50 19.93
CA THR A 185 3.96 0.84 20.32
C THR A 185 2.47 0.90 20.64
N ASN A 186 1.66 -0.08 20.19
CA ASN A 186 0.21 -0.13 20.45
C ASN A 186 -0.18 -1.05 21.63
N THR A 187 0.79 -1.70 22.27
CA THR A 187 0.51 -2.48 23.47
C THR A 187 0.28 -1.52 24.63
N SER A 188 -0.98 -1.20 24.92
CA SER A 188 -1.34 -0.63 26.23
C SER A 188 -0.94 -1.66 27.29
N VAL A 189 0.20 -1.40 27.93
CA VAL A 189 0.78 -2.25 28.96
C VAL A 189 -0.14 -2.25 30.18
N SER A 190 -1.07 -3.20 30.23
CA SER A 190 -1.71 -3.62 31.47
C SER A 190 -0.83 -4.68 32.13
N THR A 191 0.23 -4.24 32.82
CA THR A 191 1.05 -5.13 33.64
C THR A 191 0.21 -5.63 34.83
N ARG A 192 -0.48 -6.76 34.67
CA ARG A 192 -0.85 -7.60 35.80
C ARG A 192 0.37 -8.42 36.18
N SER A 193 1.21 -7.85 37.03
CA SER A 193 2.32 -8.56 37.68
C SER A 193 1.78 -9.64 38.61
N SER A 194 1.58 -10.84 38.10
CA SER A 194 1.39 -12.06 38.89
C SER A 194 2.75 -12.60 39.34
N SER A 195 3.34 -11.98 40.36
CA SER A 195 4.43 -12.59 41.11
C SER A 195 3.87 -13.43 42.25
N GLN A 196 3.93 -14.75 42.11
CA GLN A 196 3.79 -15.67 43.23
C GLN A 196 5.08 -15.66 44.04
N THR A 197 5.00 -15.28 45.32
CA THR A 197 5.95 -15.75 46.33
C THR A 197 5.25 -15.79 47.70
N ALA A 198 5.38 -16.94 48.37
CA ALA A 198 4.68 -17.29 49.60
C ALA A 198 5.42 -16.82 50.88
N ARG A 199 4.62 -16.37 51.89
CA ARG A 199 4.82 -16.31 53.36
C ARG A 199 6.12 -15.63 53.89
N SER A 200 6.13 -14.79 54.93
CA SER A 200 5.47 -14.91 56.25
C SER A 200 5.62 -13.62 57.10
N THR A 201 4.56 -13.29 57.86
CA THR A 201 4.46 -12.62 59.20
C THR A 201 5.28 -11.36 59.58
N ARG A 202 4.59 -10.24 59.90
CA ARG A 202 4.34 -9.72 61.29
C ARG A 202 3.58 -8.37 61.30
N ALA A 203 3.00 -8.07 62.46
CA ALA A 203 1.89 -7.15 62.78
C ALA A 203 2.21 -5.64 62.94
N SER A 204 1.11 -4.85 62.98
CA SER A 204 0.88 -3.54 63.66
C SER A 204 1.46 -2.29 62.96
N SER A 205 0.82 -1.11 62.86
CA SER A 205 -0.27 -0.46 63.63
C SER A 205 -0.74 0.85 62.95
N ASN A 206 -2.02 1.21 63.19
CA ASN A 206 -2.75 2.49 63.06
C ASN A 206 -2.07 3.80 62.65
N SER A 207 -2.78 4.58 61.81
CA SER A 207 -3.42 5.90 62.08
C SER A 207 -4.20 6.30 60.80
N GLY A 208 -5.48 6.67 60.75
CA GLY A 208 -6.24 7.63 61.57
C GLY A 208 -6.32 8.98 60.83
N GLY A 209 -7.45 9.31 60.19
CA GLY A 209 -7.67 10.67 59.66
C GLY A 209 -8.70 10.80 58.52
N SER A 210 -9.99 10.85 58.88
CA SER A 210 -11.05 11.47 58.07
C SER A 210 -11.10 12.97 58.39
N LEU A 211 -11.45 13.83 57.42
CA LEU A 211 -12.36 14.99 57.55
C LEU A 211 -12.33 15.90 56.28
N VAL A 212 -13.50 15.98 55.65
CA VAL A 212 -14.21 17.13 55.01
C VAL A 212 -13.52 18.50 54.85
N GLY A 213 -13.80 19.14 53.69
CA GLY A 213 -13.74 20.60 53.54
C GLY A 213 -14.12 21.08 52.13
N ALA A 214 -15.32 21.66 52.00
CA ALA A 214 -15.85 22.33 50.82
C ALA A 214 -15.38 23.80 50.71
N GLY A 215 -15.56 24.41 49.54
CA GLY A 215 -15.80 25.86 49.45
C GLY A 215 -15.04 26.62 48.35
N SER A 216 -15.82 27.13 47.41
CA SER A 216 -15.52 28.02 46.28
C SER A 216 -14.81 29.33 46.66
N ASN A 217 -14.16 29.98 45.68
CA ASN A 217 -14.51 31.36 45.33
C ASN A 217 -13.92 31.86 44.00
N ASP A 218 -14.78 32.66 43.40
CA ASP A 218 -14.81 33.39 42.14
C ASP A 218 -14.12 34.77 42.26
N SER A 219 -13.83 35.41 41.13
CA SER A 219 -13.61 36.86 40.84
C SER A 219 -12.53 37.01 39.75
N ASP A 220 -12.87 37.25 38.49
CA ASP A 220 -13.40 38.49 37.89
C ASP A 220 -12.36 39.62 37.72
N ARG A 221 -12.10 39.98 36.45
CA ARG A 221 -12.07 41.37 35.95
C ARG A 221 -11.84 41.41 34.43
N GLY A 222 -12.87 41.84 33.69
CA GLY A 222 -12.80 42.21 32.28
C GLY A 222 -12.40 43.67 32.02
N ILE A 223 -12.44 44.08 30.73
CA ILE A 223 -12.96 45.35 30.15
C ILE A 223 -12.40 45.54 28.71
N VAL A 224 -13.25 45.39 27.68
CA VAL A 224 -13.86 46.42 26.78
C VAL A 224 -13.07 46.74 25.49
N GLY A 225 -13.76 46.63 24.36
CA GLY A 225 -13.37 47.20 23.06
C GLY A 225 -14.39 46.90 21.96
N ILE A 226 -15.50 47.63 21.94
CA ILE A 226 -16.54 47.65 20.90
C ILE A 226 -16.01 48.37 19.64
N ARG A 227 -16.29 47.84 18.44
CA ARG A 227 -16.59 48.68 17.27
C ARG A 227 -17.43 47.95 16.22
N ASP A 228 -18.69 48.37 16.11
CA ASP A 228 -19.57 48.19 14.96
C ASP A 228 -19.02 48.84 13.70
N SER A 229 -19.36 48.27 12.53
CA SER A 229 -19.60 49.01 11.28
C SER A 229 -20.42 48.17 10.30
N SER A 230 -21.69 48.54 10.17
CA SER A 230 -22.64 48.22 9.10
C SER A 230 -22.41 49.06 7.84
N SER A 231 -22.75 48.54 6.64
CA SER A 231 -23.39 49.21 5.45
C SER A 231 -23.05 48.42 4.16
N THR A 232 -23.98 47.74 3.49
CA THR A 232 -25.00 48.17 2.48
C THR A 232 -24.47 48.55 1.09
N SER A 233 -24.95 47.80 0.09
CA SER A 233 -25.40 48.16 -1.28
C SER A 233 -24.44 48.89 -2.24
N ASP A 234 -24.34 48.38 -3.49
CA ASP A 234 -24.87 49.10 -4.66
C ASP A 234 -24.81 48.26 -5.96
N GLU A 235 -25.93 48.32 -6.69
CA GLU A 235 -26.08 48.01 -8.11
C GLU A 235 -25.47 49.12 -8.99
N GLY A 236 -25.05 48.80 -10.21
CA GLY A 236 -24.77 49.83 -11.22
C GLY A 236 -24.11 49.27 -12.47
N GLY A 237 -24.90 49.15 -13.54
CA GLY A 237 -24.48 48.61 -14.83
C GLY A 237 -23.81 49.59 -15.81
N SER A 238 -23.49 49.00 -16.96
CA SER A 238 -23.30 49.59 -18.30
C SER A 238 -21.99 50.34 -18.60
N GLN A 239 -21.16 49.81 -19.51
CA GLN A 239 -21.20 50.15 -20.94
C GLN A 239 -20.08 49.48 -21.75
N ALA A 240 -20.37 49.34 -23.04
CA ALA A 240 -19.58 48.77 -24.12
C ALA A 240 -18.41 49.67 -24.57
N GLY A 241 -17.44 49.03 -25.22
CA GLY A 241 -16.35 49.61 -26.03
C GLY A 241 -15.39 48.48 -26.43
N GLU A 242 -15.69 47.74 -27.49
CA GLU A 242 -15.09 47.87 -28.83
C GLU A 242 -13.58 47.55 -28.95
N ASN A 243 -13.31 46.57 -29.82
CA ASN A 243 -12.09 46.29 -30.60
C ASN A 243 -10.84 45.72 -29.93
N ALA A 244 -10.68 44.39 -30.09
CA ALA A 244 -9.51 43.81 -30.76
C ALA A 244 -9.78 42.35 -31.16
N THR A 245 -10.26 42.13 -32.39
CA THR A 245 -10.23 40.81 -33.03
C THR A 245 -8.78 40.53 -33.43
N VAL A 246 -8.06 39.75 -32.61
CA VAL A 246 -6.74 39.22 -32.97
C VAL A 246 -6.94 38.10 -33.98
N SER A 247 -6.82 38.45 -35.26
CA SER A 247 -6.69 37.49 -36.35
C SER A 247 -5.33 36.81 -36.25
N ILE A 248 -5.30 35.58 -35.75
CA ILE A 248 -4.12 34.72 -35.80
C ILE A 248 -4.18 33.98 -37.14
N THR A 249 -3.58 34.58 -38.17
CA THR A 249 -3.23 33.88 -39.40
C THR A 249 -2.14 32.85 -39.06
N PRO A 250 -2.33 31.56 -39.31
CA PRO A 250 -1.25 30.58 -39.17
C PRO A 250 -0.18 30.86 -40.23
N PRO A 251 1.12 30.76 -39.91
CA PRO A 251 2.15 30.73 -40.94
C PRO A 251 1.97 29.45 -41.76
N GLU A 252 1.73 29.61 -43.06
CA GLU A 252 1.79 28.51 -44.03
C GLU A 252 3.21 27.94 -44.04
N SER A 253 3.39 26.86 -43.28
CA SER A 253 4.56 26.00 -43.39
C SER A 253 4.34 25.12 -44.62
N SER A 254 4.91 25.54 -45.74
CA SER A 254 5.02 24.75 -46.97
C SER A 254 6.03 23.62 -46.78
N GLY A 255 5.67 22.63 -45.96
CA GLY A 255 6.31 21.33 -45.91
C GLY A 255 5.37 20.34 -46.58
N GLY A 256 5.60 20.05 -47.86
CA GLY A 256 4.90 18.97 -48.56
C GLY A 256 5.25 17.63 -47.93
N ILE A 257 4.52 17.23 -46.89
CA ILE A 257 4.64 15.89 -46.31
C ILE A 257 4.03 14.95 -47.34
N ASN A 258 4.90 14.21 -48.03
CA ASN A 258 4.51 13.16 -48.96
C ASN A 258 3.36 12.35 -48.34
N THR A 259 2.20 12.32 -48.98
CA THR A 259 0.99 11.63 -48.49
C THR A 259 1.28 10.15 -48.15
N GLY A 260 2.31 9.56 -48.77
CA GLY A 260 2.81 8.22 -48.44
C GLY A 260 3.44 8.06 -47.06
N ALA A 261 4.04 9.11 -46.47
CA ALA A 261 4.59 9.09 -45.11
C ALA A 261 3.49 9.11 -44.05
N ILE A 262 2.42 9.88 -44.27
CA ILE A 262 1.27 9.96 -43.35
C ILE A 262 0.52 8.62 -43.35
N VAL A 263 0.29 8.04 -44.53
CA VAL A 263 -0.36 6.72 -44.64
C VAL A 263 0.51 5.62 -44.05
N GLY A 264 1.84 5.67 -44.25
CA GLY A 264 2.78 4.71 -43.66
C GLY A 264 2.75 4.72 -42.12
N THR A 265 2.72 5.91 -41.51
CA THR A 265 2.63 6.05 -40.06
C THR A 265 1.31 5.54 -39.50
N LEU A 266 0.18 5.79 -40.19
CA LEU A 266 -1.12 5.26 -39.76
C LEU A 266 -1.17 3.74 -39.83
N VAL A 267 -0.64 3.14 -40.90
CA VAL A 267 -0.57 1.68 -41.03
C VAL A 267 0.34 1.08 -39.96
N ALA A 268 1.50 1.68 -39.69
CA ALA A 268 2.40 1.23 -38.63
C ALA A 268 1.75 1.33 -37.24
N TYR A 269 1.03 2.42 -36.96
CA TYR A 269 0.32 2.62 -35.70
C TYR A 269 -0.81 1.59 -35.52
N VAL A 270 -1.59 1.32 -36.57
CA VAL A 270 -2.62 0.27 -36.52
C VAL A 270 -2.00 -1.10 -36.29
N ILE A 271 -0.90 -1.44 -36.95
CA ILE A 271 -0.21 -2.72 -36.74
C ILE A 271 0.34 -2.83 -35.31
N LEU A 272 0.92 -1.76 -34.77
CA LEU A 272 1.40 -1.70 -33.39
C LEU A 272 0.25 -1.84 -32.39
N CYS A 273 -0.86 -1.14 -32.58
CA CYS A 273 -2.05 -1.28 -31.75
C CYS A 273 -2.60 -2.70 -31.82
N MET A 274 -2.65 -3.32 -33.00
CA MET A 274 -3.12 -4.70 -33.14
C MET A 274 -2.16 -5.69 -32.47
N ALA A 275 -0.84 -5.51 -32.58
CA ALA A 275 0.15 -6.33 -31.90
C ALA A 275 0.05 -6.18 -30.37
N ALA A 276 -0.09 -4.95 -29.86
CA ALA A 276 -0.31 -4.67 -28.45
C ALA A 276 -1.63 -5.30 -27.97
N CYS A 277 -2.73 -5.18 -28.73
CA CYS A 277 -3.98 -5.85 -28.42
C CYS A 277 -3.85 -7.38 -28.41
N ILE A 278 -3.10 -7.97 -29.34
CA ILE A 278 -2.85 -9.43 -29.36
C ILE A 278 -2.02 -9.84 -28.14
N LEU A 279 -0.99 -9.08 -27.76
CA LEU A 279 -0.19 -9.35 -26.56
C LEU A 279 -0.98 -9.15 -25.27
N CYS A 280 -1.82 -8.12 -25.20
CA CYS A 280 -2.72 -7.88 -24.09
C CYS A 280 -3.78 -8.99 -23.99
N MET A 281 -4.37 -9.41 -25.12
CA MET A 281 -5.32 -10.51 -25.14
C MET A 281 -4.64 -11.85 -24.85
N ASP A 282 -3.41 -12.11 -25.27
CA ASP A 282 -2.67 -13.33 -24.93
C ASP A 282 -2.23 -13.32 -23.45
N ARG A 283 -1.86 -12.16 -22.91
CA ARG A 283 -1.58 -11.99 -21.47
C ARG A 283 -2.85 -12.18 -20.64
N MET A 284 -3.97 -11.62 -21.08
CA MET A 284 -5.28 -11.83 -20.48
C MET A 284 -5.74 -13.27 -20.64
N GLU A 285 -5.50 -13.92 -21.78
CA GLU A 285 -5.85 -15.32 -22.00
C GLU A 285 -4.97 -16.25 -21.17
N ARG A 286 -3.70 -15.93 -20.94
CA ARG A 286 -2.86 -16.64 -19.95
C ARG A 286 -3.37 -16.42 -18.52
N PHE A 287 -3.91 -15.25 -18.20
CA PHE A 287 -4.56 -14.98 -16.92
C PHE A 287 -5.88 -15.75 -16.78
N VAL A 288 -6.73 -15.74 -17.80
CA VAL A 288 -8.04 -16.40 -17.85
C VAL A 288 -7.90 -17.92 -17.91
N ARG A 289 -6.95 -18.47 -18.67
CA ARG A 289 -6.64 -19.92 -18.67
C ARG A 289 -6.05 -20.37 -17.33
N ARG A 290 -5.47 -19.47 -16.53
CA ARG A 290 -5.01 -19.75 -15.16
C ARG A 290 -6.13 -19.62 -14.12
N LEU A 291 -7.13 -18.77 -14.37
CA LEU A 291 -8.34 -18.63 -13.55
C LEU A 291 -9.45 -19.63 -13.93
N GLY A 292 -9.38 -20.24 -15.11
CA GLY A 292 -10.31 -21.23 -15.62
C GLY A 292 -10.09 -22.61 -15.03
N LEU A 293 -10.70 -22.84 -13.87
CA LEU A 293 -11.12 -24.16 -13.40
C LEU A 293 -11.66 -24.98 -14.59
N ARG A 294 -11.07 -26.18 -14.80
CA ARG A 294 -11.73 -27.28 -15.50
C ARG A 294 -13.16 -27.38 -14.97
N ARG A 295 -14.12 -27.18 -15.86
CA ARG A 295 -15.44 -27.77 -15.71
C ARG A 295 -15.32 -29.29 -15.67
#